data_AF-A0A922VSY5-F1
#
_entry.id   AF-A0A922VSY5-F1
#
_cell.length_a   1.000
_cell.length_b   1.000
_cell.length_c   1.000
_cell.angle_alpha   90.00
_cell.angle_beta   90.00
_cell.angle_gamma   90.00
#
_symmetry.space_group_name_H-M   'P 1'
#
loop_
_entity.id
_entity.type
_entity.pdbx_description
1 polymer ?
#
loop_
_entity_poly.entity_id
_entity_poly.type
_entity_poly.pdbx_seq_one_letter_code
_entity_poly.pdbx_strand_id
1 'polypeptide(L)'
;MSQVLPDTDTLYQALLDRDPGFDGLFVCVRTTGIFCRLTCPARKPKRENCDFRASVTECLAAGFRPCKRCHPAGGQIFSPLAGKSSVRAS
;
A
#
# COMPACT_ATOMS: atom_id res chain seq x y z
N MET A 1 -5.24 13.06 19.25
CA MET A 1 -4.99 11.64 19.54
C MET A 1 -4.15 11.09 18.41
N SER A 2 -2.85 11.05 18.62
CA SER A 2 -1.83 10.80 17.60
C SER A 2 -1.79 9.31 17.29
N GLN A 3 -2.26 8.93 16.11
CA GLN A 3 -2.20 7.55 15.66
C GLN A 3 -0.76 7.27 15.23
N VAL A 4 0.06 6.80 16.17
CA VAL A 4 1.44 6.39 15.92
C VAL A 4 1.41 5.11 15.10
N LEU A 5 1.82 5.18 13.83
CA LEU A 5 2.22 3.97 13.12
C LEU A 5 3.39 3.36 13.91
N PRO A 6 3.36 2.05 14.20
CA PRO A 6 4.50 1.38 14.83
C PRO A 6 5.72 1.44 13.90
N ASP A 7 6.91 1.23 14.47
CA ASP A 7 8.16 1.28 13.72
C ASP A 7 8.11 0.45 12.44
N THR A 8 8.77 0.96 11.40
CA THR A 8 8.88 0.32 10.10
C THR A 8 9.39 -1.12 10.21
N ASP A 9 10.23 -1.40 11.21
CA ASP A 9 10.76 -2.74 11.50
C ASP A 9 9.68 -3.68 12.05
N THR A 10 8.84 -3.21 12.98
CA THR A 10 7.68 -3.97 13.49
C THR A 10 6.68 -4.28 12.38
N LEU A 11 6.40 -3.30 11.51
CA LEU A 11 5.52 -3.49 10.35
C LEU A 11 6.12 -4.45 9.33
N TYR A 12 7.44 -4.40 9.14
CA TYR A 12 8.15 -5.35 8.28
C TYR A 12 8.12 -6.77 8.87
N GLN A 13 8.31 -6.91 10.18
CA GLN A 13 8.15 -8.19 10.87
C GLN A 13 6.73 -8.74 10.74
N ALA A 14 5.71 -7.91 10.93
CA ALA A 14 4.31 -8.30 10.72
C ALA A 14 4.04 -8.73 9.27
N LEU A 15 4.65 -8.06 8.28
CA LEU A 15 4.64 -8.46 6.86
C LEU A 15 5.34 -9.81 6.64
N LEU A 16 6.44 -10.08 7.35
CA LEU A 16 7.17 -11.35 7.26
C LEU A 16 6.35 -12.50 7.86
N ASP A 17 5.72 -12.25 9.00
CA ASP A 17 4.89 -13.19 9.77
C ASP A 17 3.52 -13.41 9.13
N ARG A 18 3.05 -12.44 8.33
CA ARG A 18 1.71 -12.38 7.72
C ARG A 18 0.62 -12.26 8.78
N ASP A 19 0.90 -11.46 9.80
CA ASP A 19 0.01 -11.27 10.93
C ASP A 19 -1.28 -10.52 10.50
N PRO A 20 -2.47 -11.12 10.66
CA PRO A 20 -3.74 -10.50 10.31
C PRO A 20 -4.20 -9.45 11.33
N GLY A 21 -3.52 -9.29 12.46
CA GLY A 21 -3.82 -8.24 13.45
C GLY A 21 -3.55 -6.84 12.92
N PHE A 22 -2.79 -6.71 11.83
CA PHE A 22 -2.54 -5.47 11.13
C PHE A 22 -3.42 -5.28 9.88
N ASP A 23 -4.57 -5.97 9.81
CA ASP A 23 -5.54 -5.79 8.73
C ASP A 23 -6.03 -4.33 8.73
N GLY A 24 -5.86 -3.64 7.58
CA GLY A 24 -6.04 -2.20 7.45
C GLY A 24 -4.74 -1.41 7.22
N LEU A 25 -3.57 -2.03 7.41
CA LEU A 25 -2.29 -1.49 6.96
C LEU A 25 -1.94 -2.00 5.55
N PHE A 26 -1.30 -1.12 4.79
CA PHE A 26 -0.89 -1.37 3.41
C PHE A 26 0.59 -1.11 3.27
N VAL A 27 1.28 -2.03 2.59
CA VAL A 27 2.68 -1.84 2.21
C VAL A 27 2.71 -1.34 0.76
N CYS A 28 3.15 -0.11 0.53
CA CYS A 28 3.43 0.42 -0.79
C CYS A 28 4.93 0.19 -1.14
N VAL A 29 5.20 -0.52 -2.23
CA VAL A 29 6.56 -0.87 -2.66
C VAL A 29 7.04 0.15 -3.70
N ARG A 30 8.05 0.95 -3.35
CA ARG A 30 8.58 2.03 -4.20
C ARG A 30 9.22 1.52 -5.50
N THR A 31 9.84 0.35 -5.47
CA THR A 31 10.51 -0.22 -6.66
C THR A 31 9.54 -0.69 -7.73
N THR A 32 8.38 -1.21 -7.35
CA THR A 32 7.37 -1.71 -8.30
C THR A 32 6.22 -0.72 -8.51
N GLY A 33 6.07 0.26 -7.62
CA GLY A 33 4.92 1.17 -7.64
C GLY A 33 3.61 0.46 -7.30
N ILE A 34 3.66 -0.64 -6.54
CA ILE A 34 2.50 -1.46 -6.18
C ILE A 34 2.31 -1.46 -4.67
N PHE A 35 1.06 -1.35 -4.21
CA PHE A 35 0.73 -1.58 -2.80
C PHE A 35 -0.06 -2.87 -2.59
N CYS A 36 0.24 -3.60 -1.52
CA CYS A 36 -0.35 -4.89 -1.16
C CYS A 36 -0.69 -4.91 0.36
N ARG A 37 -1.48 -5.91 0.79
CA ARG A 37 -1.77 -6.18 2.21
C ARG A 37 -0.61 -6.92 2.91
N LEU A 38 -0.45 -6.78 4.22
CA LEU A 38 0.62 -7.46 4.99
C LEU A 38 0.51 -8.99 4.94
N THR A 39 -0.68 -9.52 4.69
CA THR A 39 -0.93 -10.97 4.53
C THR A 39 -0.63 -11.50 3.12
N CYS A 40 -0.09 -10.68 2.21
CA CYS A 40 0.07 -11.09 0.81
C CYS A 40 1.16 -12.15 0.62
N PRO A 41 0.91 -13.23 -0.14
CA PRO A 41 1.89 -14.28 -0.39
C PRO A 41 2.97 -13.91 -1.42
N ALA A 42 3.01 -12.65 -1.88
CA ALA A 42 3.99 -12.19 -2.86
C ALA A 42 5.43 -12.26 -2.34
N ARG A 43 6.42 -12.20 -3.26
CA ARG A 43 7.83 -12.11 -2.86
C ARG A 43 8.03 -10.89 -1.96
N LYS A 44 8.63 -11.16 -0.79
CA LYS A 44 8.96 -10.15 0.23
C LYS A 44 9.97 -9.16 -0.37
N PRO A 45 9.60 -7.88 -0.55
CA PRO A 45 10.53 -6.86 -1.00
C PRO A 45 11.53 -6.52 0.12
N LYS A 46 12.64 -5.86 -0.24
CA LYS A 46 13.57 -5.31 0.76
C LYS A 46 12.88 -4.22 1.57
N ARG A 47 13.10 -4.19 2.89
CA ARG A 47 12.54 -3.20 3.82
C ARG A 47 12.76 -1.75 3.38
N GLU A 48 13.91 -1.46 2.76
CA GLU A 48 14.31 -0.12 2.29
C GLU A 48 13.37 0.46 1.22
N ASN A 49 12.65 -0.41 0.50
CA ASN A 49 11.72 -0.01 -0.55
C ASN A 49 10.25 -0.18 -0.13
N CYS A 50 10.00 -0.54 1.12
CA CYS A 50 8.67 -0.75 1.68
C CYS A 50 8.25 0.49 2.47
N ASP A 51 7.26 1.21 1.95
CA ASP A 51 6.55 2.26 2.66
C ASP A 51 5.29 1.65 3.28
N PHE A 52 4.97 1.97 4.52
CA PHE A 52 3.75 1.49 5.17
C PHE A 52 2.76 2.63 5.35
N ARG A 53 1.51 2.40 4.99
CA ARG A 53 0.42 3.39 5.08
C ARG A 53 -0.80 2.76 5.73
N ALA A 54 -1.54 3.56 6.48
CA ALA A 54 -2.75 3.12 7.16
C ALA A 54 -4.02 3.26 6.32
N SER A 55 -3.90 3.67 5.04
CA SER A 55 -5.05 3.87 4.17
C SER A 55 -4.71 3.67 2.70
N VAL A 56 -5.65 3.04 1.98
CA VAL A 56 -5.57 2.86 0.53
C VAL A 56 -5.51 4.20 -0.20
N THR A 57 -6.29 5.19 0.28
CA THR A 57 -6.34 6.53 -0.30
C THR A 57 -4.97 7.21 -0.33
N GLU A 58 -4.13 6.99 0.69
CA GLU A 58 -2.76 7.52 0.69
C GLU A 58 -1.86 6.83 -0.35
N CYS A 59 -1.89 5.48 -0.43
CA CYS A 59 -1.12 4.80 -1.47
C CYS A 59 -1.61 5.22 -2.88
N LEU A 60 -2.92 5.40 -3.09
CA LEU A 60 -3.47 5.87 -4.37
C LEU A 60 -3.08 7.32 -4.68
N ALA A 61 -3.14 8.22 -3.69
CA ALA A 61 -2.72 9.61 -3.84
C ALA A 61 -1.23 9.74 -4.17
N ALA A 62 -0.40 8.84 -3.64
CA ALA A 62 1.01 8.74 -3.98
C ALA A 62 1.29 8.04 -5.33
N GLY A 63 0.25 7.59 -6.05
CA GLY A 63 0.37 7.00 -7.39
C GLY A 63 0.70 5.51 -7.41
N PHE A 64 0.58 4.81 -6.28
CA PHE A 64 0.78 3.36 -6.22
C PHE A 64 -0.43 2.61 -6.77
N ARG A 65 -0.18 1.47 -7.44
CA ARG A 65 -1.21 0.61 -8.00
C ARG A 65 -1.57 -0.54 -7.06
N PRO A 66 -2.83 -1.00 -7.02
CA PRO A 66 -3.21 -2.13 -6.20
C PRO A 66 -2.59 -3.45 -6.70
N CYS A 67 -2.20 -4.29 -5.76
CA CYS A 67 -1.69 -5.63 -6.02
C CYS A 67 -2.70 -6.51 -6.77
N LYS A 68 -2.35 -7.00 -7.97
CA LYS A 68 -3.16 -7.96 -8.75
C LYS A 68 -3.23 -9.36 -8.14
N ARG A 69 -2.51 -9.64 -7.04
CA ARG A 69 -2.44 -10.97 -6.42
C ARG A 69 -3.31 -11.10 -5.18
N CYS A 70 -3.23 -10.11 -4.30
CA CYS A 70 -4.01 -10.10 -3.06
C CYS A 70 -5.36 -9.38 -3.21
N HIS A 71 -5.64 -8.77 -4.38
CA HIS A 71 -6.86 -8.00 -4.66
C HIS A 71 -7.38 -7.20 -3.45
N PRO A 72 -6.52 -6.37 -2.81
CA PRO A 72 -6.94 -5.65 -1.60
C PRO A 72 -8.11 -4.68 -1.86
N ALA A 73 -8.37 -4.34 -3.12
CA ALA A 73 -9.48 -3.49 -3.56
C ALA A 73 -10.68 -4.26 -4.14
N GLY A 74 -10.76 -5.59 -3.99
CA GLY A 74 -11.92 -6.37 -4.44
C GLY A 74 -12.15 -6.32 -5.96
N GLY A 75 -11.30 -7.01 -6.74
CA GLY A 75 -11.64 -7.40 -8.12
C GLY A 75 -11.89 -6.33 -9.18
N GLN A 76 -11.87 -5.03 -8.85
CA GLN A 76 -12.00 -3.99 -9.87
C GLN A 76 -10.63 -3.70 -10.49
N ILE A 77 -10.43 -4.27 -11.68
CA ILE A 77 -9.56 -3.80 -12.75
C ILE A 77 -9.40 -2.27 -12.72
N PHE A 78 -8.38 -1.79 -12.01
CA PHE A 78 -8.03 -0.37 -11.99
C PHE A 78 -7.38 -0.03 -13.34
N SER A 79 -8.23 0.26 -14.32
CA SER A 79 -7.81 0.76 -15.63
C SER A 79 -7.19 2.15 -15.45
N PRO A 80 -6.02 2.45 -16.07
CA PRO A 80 -5.29 3.68 -15.82
C PRO A 80 -5.91 4.84 -16.58
N LEU A 81 -7.03 5.39 -16.10
CA LEU A 81 -7.65 6.59 -16.66
C LEU A 81 -8.12 7.53 -15.53
N ALA A 82 -7.17 8.04 -14.76
CA ALA A 82 -7.31 9.32 -14.05
C ALA A 82 -6.05 10.10 -14.44
N GLY A 83 -6.06 10.86 -15.53
CA GLY A 83 -6.92 12.03 -15.62
C GLY A 83 -6.32 13.09 -14.70
N LYS A 84 -5.17 13.63 -15.13
CA LYS A 84 -4.65 14.94 -14.73
C LYS A 84 -5.79 15.96 -14.69
N SER A 85 -6.44 16.11 -13.54
CA SER A 85 -7.34 17.23 -13.28
C SER A 85 -6.57 18.22 -12.44
N SER A 86 -5.66 18.94 -13.10
CA SER A 86 -5.20 20.23 -12.60
C SER A 86 -6.34 21.22 -12.81
N VAL A 87 -7.30 21.24 -11.90
CA VAL A 87 -8.10 22.44 -11.60
C VAL A 87 -7.15 23.38 -10.84
N ARG A 88 -6.95 24.67 -11.18
CA ARG A 88 -7.92 25.76 -11.30
C ARG A 88 -7.26 27.07 -11.78
N ALA A 89 -8.12 27.93 -12.34
CA ALA A 89 -8.21 29.40 -12.21
C ALA A 89 -7.20 30.32 -12.93
N SER A 90 -7.68 31.00 -13.99
CA SER A 90 -7.80 32.48 -14.08
C SER A 90 -8.77 32.84 -15.21
#